data_AF-A0A7J9Q762-F1
#
_entry.id   AF-A0A7J9Q762-F1
#
_cell.length_a   1.000
_cell.length_b   1.000
_cell.length_c   1.000
_cell.angle_alpha   90.00
_cell.angle_beta   90.00
_cell.angle_gamma   90.00
#
_symmetry.space_group_name_H-M   'P 1'
#
loop_
_entity.id
_entity.type
_entity.pdbx_description
1 polymer ?
#
loop_
_entity_poly.entity_id
_entity_poly.type
_entity_poly.pdbx_seq_one_letter_code
_entity_poly.pdbx_strand_id
1 'polypeptide(L)'
;MCAFGKGAIASIFFKKGNPKKFGERELNFKDLIPQLLVVLIPLAIGVALLISRGFDVLILIAMLYPVFSWVCLNQVIYGKLACIHCKQGTICCQALKFFTKKKK
;
A
#
# COMPACT_ATOMS: atom_id res chain seq x y z
N MET A 1 -9.03 -3.08 15.13
CA MET A 1 -8.76 -3.87 13.92
C MET A 1 -8.34 -2.94 12.78
N CYS A 2 -7.56 -3.45 11.84
CA CYS A 2 -7.17 -2.73 10.61
C CYS A 2 -8.36 -2.60 9.68
N ALA A 3 -8.54 -1.47 8.99
CA ALA A 3 -9.57 -1.34 7.95
C ALA A 3 -9.40 -2.36 6.82
N PHE A 4 -8.16 -2.78 6.55
CA PHE A 4 -7.83 -3.72 5.47
C PHE A 4 -7.72 -5.17 5.94
N GLY A 5 -8.16 -5.50 7.16
CA GLY A 5 -8.11 -6.87 7.68
C GLY A 5 -6.70 -7.45 7.92
N LYS A 6 -5.63 -6.73 7.55
CA LYS A 6 -4.22 -7.19 7.66
C LYS A 6 -3.87 -7.72 9.06
N GLY A 7 -4.39 -7.11 10.11
CA GLY A 7 -4.18 -7.57 11.49
C GLY A 7 -4.83 -8.92 11.81
N ALA A 8 -5.99 -9.22 11.22
CA ALA A 8 -6.67 -10.51 11.39
C ALA A 8 -5.93 -11.61 10.60
N ILE A 9 -5.52 -11.30 9.37
CA ILE A 9 -4.73 -12.23 8.55
C ILE A 9 -3.40 -12.53 9.27
N ALA A 10 -2.72 -11.51 9.79
CA ALA A 10 -1.47 -11.69 10.51
C ALA A 10 -1.62 -12.58 11.75
N SER A 11 -2.74 -12.53 12.48
CA SER A 11 -2.96 -13.41 13.64
C SER A 11 -3.15 -14.88 13.28
N ILE A 12 -3.50 -15.20 12.03
CA ILE A 12 -3.61 -16.58 11.55
C ILE A 12 -2.22 -17.15 11.25
N PHE A 13 -1.36 -16.38 10.59
CA PHE A 13 -0.03 -16.84 10.17
C PHE A 13 1.07 -16.67 11.21
N PHE A 14 0.91 -15.73 12.15
CA PHE A 14 1.97 -15.35 13.08
C PHE A 14 1.48 -15.33 14.53
N LYS A 15 2.34 -15.81 15.44
CA LYS A 15 2.12 -15.68 16.88
C LYS A 15 2.14 -14.20 17.28
N LYS A 16 1.28 -13.82 18.23
CA LYS A 16 1.22 -12.46 18.76
C LYS A 16 2.56 -12.10 19.42
N GLY A 17 3.29 -11.16 18.82
CA GLY A 17 4.53 -10.61 19.39
C GLY A 17 4.28 -9.51 20.42
N ASN A 18 5.32 -8.70 20.71
CA ASN A 18 5.22 -7.60 21.68
C ASN A 18 4.46 -6.38 21.08
N PRO A 19 3.30 -6.00 21.63
CA PRO A 19 2.51 -4.87 21.12
C PRO A 19 3.20 -3.51 21.21
N LYS A 20 4.09 -3.31 22.19
CA LYS A 20 4.82 -2.03 22.36
C LYS A 20 5.74 -1.76 21.17
N LYS A 21 6.48 -2.78 20.74
CA LYS A 21 7.38 -2.72 19.58
C LYS A 21 6.66 -2.40 18.26
N PHE A 22 5.38 -2.78 18.13
CA PHE A 22 4.58 -2.47 16.94
C PHE A 22 4.33 -0.95 16.82
N GLY A 23 4.15 -0.27 17.96
CA GLY A 23 3.91 1.17 18.01
C GLY A 23 5.17 2.03 17.91
N GLU A 24 6.32 1.44 18.19
CA GLU A 24 7.63 2.09 18.14
C GLU A 24 8.30 1.99 16.76
N ARG A 25 7.97 0.96 15.98
CA ARG A 25 8.58 0.74 14.66
C ARG A 25 8.04 1.76 13.64
N GLU A 26 8.88 2.68 13.19
CA GLU A 26 8.52 3.56 12.07
C GLU A 26 8.49 2.79 10.75
N LEU A 27 7.47 3.07 9.93
CA LEU A 27 7.41 2.56 8.55
C LEU A 27 8.46 3.24 7.69
N ASN A 28 9.34 2.45 7.09
CA ASN A 28 10.32 2.91 6.13
C ASN A 28 9.90 2.59 4.69
N PHE A 29 10.54 3.24 3.71
CA PHE A 29 10.32 2.92 2.29
C PHE A 29 10.56 1.44 1.96
N LYS A 30 11.48 0.77 2.67
CA LYS A 30 11.74 -0.66 2.51
C LYS A 30 10.52 -1.53 2.87
N ASP A 31 9.72 -1.10 3.84
CA ASP A 31 8.49 -1.81 4.23
C ASP A 31 7.37 -1.66 3.19
N LEU A 32 7.51 -0.71 2.25
CA LEU A 32 6.59 -0.52 1.12
C LEU A 32 6.98 -1.32 -0.13
N ILE A 33 8.15 -1.98 -0.14
CA ILE A 33 8.62 -2.79 -1.27
C ILE A 33 7.55 -3.77 -1.78
N PRO A 34 6.86 -4.55 -0.92
CA PRO A 34 5.83 -5.47 -1.40
C PRO A 34 4.70 -4.77 -2.15
N GLN A 35 4.36 -3.54 -1.76
CA GLN A 35 3.32 -2.78 -2.45
C GLN A 35 3.83 -2.10 -3.72
N LEU A 36 5.11 -1.69 -3.75
CA LEU A 36 5.74 -1.16 -4.95
C LEU A 36 5.85 -2.23 -6.06
N LEU A 37 6.11 -3.49 -5.68
CA LEU A 37 6.13 -4.64 -6.61
C LEU A 37 4.80 -4.82 -7.35
N VAL A 38 3.66 -4.54 -6.70
CA VAL A 38 2.33 -4.60 -7.33
C VAL A 38 2.18 -3.58 -8.46
N VAL A 39 2.97 -2.51 -8.45
CA VAL A 39 3.00 -1.51 -9.53
C VAL A 39 4.06 -1.86 -10.57
N LEU A 40 5.26 -2.23 -10.11
CA LEU A 40 6.41 -2.46 -11.00
C LEU A 40 6.22 -3.69 -11.89
N ILE A 41 5.61 -4.77 -11.40
CA ILE A 41 5.43 -6.00 -12.17
C ILE A 41 4.48 -5.76 -13.37
N PRO A 42 3.25 -5.25 -13.18
CA PRO A 42 2.36 -4.93 -14.30
C PRO A 42 2.97 -3.93 -15.28
N LEU A 43 3.71 -2.94 -14.76
CA LEU A 43 4.38 -1.95 -15.60
C LEU A 43 5.44 -2.62 -16.49
N ALA A 44 6.33 -3.45 -15.95
CA ALA A 44 7.35 -4.14 -16.72
C ALA A 44 6.75 -5.09 -17.76
N ILE A 45 5.75 -5.90 -17.37
CA ILE A 45 5.07 -6.84 -18.27
C ILE A 45 4.32 -6.09 -19.37
N GLY A 46 3.60 -5.03 -19.02
CA GLY A 46 2.84 -4.27 -20.00
C GLY A 46 3.73 -3.52 -21.00
N VAL A 47 4.87 -2.96 -20.57
CA VAL A 47 5.87 -2.39 -21.50
C VAL A 47 6.35 -3.46 -22.47
N ALA A 48 6.73 -4.64 -21.97
CA ALA A 48 7.18 -5.74 -22.82
C ALA A 48 6.10 -6.14 -23.84
N LEU A 49 4.83 -6.24 -23.43
CA LEU A 49 3.72 -6.56 -24.31
C LEU A 49 3.48 -5.50 -25.38
N LEU A 50 3.51 -4.21 -25.03
CA LEU A 50 3.35 -3.11 -25.98
C LEU A 50 4.47 -3.09 -27.04
N ILE A 51 5.70 -3.44 -26.65
CA ILE A 51 6.83 -3.54 -27.58
C ILE A 51 6.68 -4.78 -28.47
N SER A 52 6.33 -5.93 -27.91
CA SER A 52 6.30 -7.20 -28.64
C SER A 52 5.08 -7.39 -29.55
N ARG A 53 3.91 -6.86 -29.16
CA ARG A 53 2.65 -7.05 -29.90
C ARG A 53 2.10 -5.79 -30.56
N GLY A 54 2.80 -4.67 -30.39
CA GLY A 54 2.35 -3.37 -30.86
C GLY A 54 1.51 -2.62 -29.82
N PHE A 55 1.22 -1.37 -30.13
CA PHE A 55 0.56 -0.46 -29.21
C PHE A 55 -0.92 -0.79 -29.01
N ASP A 56 -1.30 -1.08 -27.78
CA ASP A 56 -2.66 -1.37 -27.37
C ASP A 56 -3.07 -0.46 -26.20
N VAL A 57 -4.18 0.25 -26.37
CA VAL A 57 -4.66 1.24 -25.40
C VAL A 57 -5.13 0.57 -24.10
N LEU A 58 -5.70 -0.64 -24.15
CA LEU A 58 -6.13 -1.37 -22.97
C LEU A 58 -4.94 -1.77 -22.11
N ILE A 59 -3.86 -2.26 -22.73
CA ILE A 59 -2.62 -2.59 -22.01
C ILE A 59 -2.03 -1.34 -21.35
N LEU A 60 -2.01 -0.22 -22.08
CA LEU A 60 -1.52 1.05 -21.54
C LEU A 60 -2.35 1.49 -20.31
N ILE A 61 -3.67 1.47 -20.38
CA ILE A 61 -4.55 1.82 -19.25
C ILE A 61 -4.32 0.86 -18.07
N ALA A 62 -4.22 -0.44 -18.33
CA ALA A 62 -3.97 -1.46 -17.31
C ALA A 62 -2.63 -1.25 -16.58
N MET A 63 -1.61 -0.69 -17.26
CA MET A 63 -0.34 -0.33 -16.65
C MET A 63 -0.39 0.98 -15.85
N LEU A 64 -1.11 1.98 -16.37
CA LEU A 64 -1.22 3.29 -15.74
C LEU A 64 -2.07 3.25 -14.47
N TYR A 65 -3.10 2.41 -14.43
CA TYR A 65 -4.02 2.33 -13.30
C TYR A 65 -3.32 1.97 -11.97
N PRO A 66 -2.47 0.93 -11.86
CA PRO A 66 -1.71 0.64 -10.64
C PRO A 66 -0.81 1.81 -10.20
N VAL A 67 -0.17 2.50 -11.14
CA VAL A 67 0.68 3.67 -10.85
C VAL A 67 -0.15 4.80 -10.27
N PHE A 68 -1.26 5.14 -10.93
CA PHE A 68 -2.20 6.15 -10.45
C PHE A 68 -2.77 5.79 -9.08
N SER A 69 -3.19 4.53 -8.90
CA SER A 69 -3.70 4.06 -7.63
C SER A 69 -2.67 4.18 -6.51
N TRP A 70 -1.40 3.91 -6.81
CA TRP A 70 -0.30 4.01 -5.85
C TRP A 70 -0.03 5.45 -5.40
N VAL A 71 0.00 6.38 -6.36
CA VAL A 71 0.33 7.78 -6.09
C VAL A 71 -0.84 8.55 -5.49
N CYS A 72 -2.04 8.37 -6.04
CA CYS A 72 -3.22 9.17 -5.70
C CYS A 72 -4.16 8.44 -4.74
N LEU A 73 -4.73 7.30 -5.15
CA LEU A 73 -5.75 6.62 -4.35
C LEU A 73 -5.21 6.18 -3.00
N ASN A 74 -4.01 5.60 -2.93
CA ASN A 74 -3.46 5.14 -1.66
C ASN A 74 -3.28 6.30 -0.67
N GLN A 75 -2.84 7.48 -1.10
CA GLN A 75 -2.74 8.62 -0.18
C GLN A 75 -4.11 9.04 0.36
N VAL A 76 -5.15 9.06 -0.48
CA VAL A 76 -6.50 9.42 -0.06
C VAL A 76 -7.12 8.33 0.83
N ILE A 77 -7.04 7.08 0.42
CA ILE A 77 -7.64 5.95 1.15
C ILE A 77 -6.97 5.79 2.52
N TYR A 78 -5.64 5.73 2.57
CA TYR A 78 -4.93 5.54 3.84
C TYR A 78 -4.88 6.83 4.68
N GLY A 79 -4.84 8.01 4.07
CA GLY A 79 -4.71 9.28 4.79
C GLY A 79 -6.04 9.88 5.27
N LYS A 80 -7.12 9.73 4.50
CA LYS A 80 -8.38 10.47 4.72
C LYS A 80 -9.64 9.61 4.86
N LEU A 81 -9.66 8.37 4.34
CA LEU A 81 -10.88 7.55 4.32
C LEU A 81 -10.80 6.37 5.30
N ALA A 82 -9.95 5.39 5.03
CA ALA A 82 -9.99 4.11 5.74
C ALA A 82 -9.27 4.15 7.10
N CYS A 83 -7.99 4.54 7.13
CA CYS A 83 -7.19 4.38 8.36
C CYS A 83 -7.55 5.39 9.46
N ILE A 84 -8.10 6.55 9.13
CA ILE A 84 -8.52 7.55 10.13
C ILE A 84 -9.70 7.06 10.96
N HIS A 85 -10.60 6.26 10.38
CA HIS A 85 -11.76 5.70 11.06
C HIS A 85 -11.53 4.30 11.64
N CYS A 86 -10.34 3.72 11.45
CA CYS A 86 -10.06 2.37 11.94
C CYS A 86 -9.62 2.37 13.41
N LYS A 87 -10.01 1.34 14.18
CA LYS A 87 -9.61 1.17 15.59
C LYS A 87 -8.09 1.03 15.80
N GLN A 88 -7.33 0.66 14.77
CA GLN A 88 -5.86 0.71 14.84
C GLN A 88 -5.31 2.13 14.70
N GLY A 89 -6.00 3.02 13.98
CA GLY A 89 -5.63 4.42 13.82
C GLY A 89 -5.64 5.19 15.15
N THR A 90 -6.58 4.86 16.04
CA THR A 90 -6.71 5.48 17.36
C THR A 90 -5.72 4.96 18.40
N ILE A 91 -5.22 3.73 18.25
CA ILE A 91 -4.28 3.11 19.21
C ILE A 91 -2.84 3.32 18.73
N CYS A 92 -2.50 2.73 17.59
CA CYS A 92 -1.23 2.95 16.92
C CYS A 92 -1.25 2.34 15.50
N CYS A 93 -1.23 3.21 14.48
CA CYS A 93 -1.14 2.80 13.09
C CYS A 93 0.00 3.56 12.39
N GLN A 94 1.08 2.83 12.09
CA GLN A 94 2.23 3.42 11.39
C GLN A 94 1.86 3.85 9.97
N ALA A 95 0.96 3.12 9.30
CA ALA A 95 0.51 3.47 7.96
C ALA A 95 -0.22 4.81 7.97
N LEU A 96 -1.13 5.03 8.94
CA LEU A 96 -1.81 6.32 9.10
C LEU A 96 -0.78 7.43 9.33
N LYS A 97 0.16 7.25 10.27
CA LYS A 97 1.24 8.22 10.53
C LYS A 97 2.06 8.55 9.27
N PHE A 98 2.37 7.54 8.46
CA PHE A 98 3.13 7.72 7.21
C PHE A 98 2.35 8.55 6.18
N PHE A 99 1.06 8.27 5.98
CA PHE A 99 0.23 8.93 4.97
C PHE A 99 -0.36 10.28 5.43
N THR A 100 -0.43 10.56 6.73
CA THR A 100 -0.86 11.87 7.26
C THR A 100 0.29 12.80 7.66
N LYS A 101 1.54 12.32 7.66
CA LYS A 101 2.71 13.18 7.89
C LYS A 101 2.69 14.29 6.83
N LYS A 102 2.39 15.53 7.24
CA LYS A 102 2.54 16.69 6.36
C LYS A 102 4.00 16.73 5.93
N LYS A 103 4.27 16.60 4.64
CA LYS A 103 5.57 16.97 4.08
C LYS A 103 5.76 18.45 4.43
N LYS A 104 6.72 18.71 5.30
CA LYS A 104 7.13 20.07 5.68
C LYS A 104 7.87 20.69 4.51
#